data_AF-A0A0G1NP28-F1
#
_entry.id   AF-A0A0G1NP28-F1
#
_cell.length_a   1.000
_cell.length_b   1.000
_cell.length_c   1.000
_cell.angle_alpha   90.00
_cell.angle_beta   90.00
_cell.angle_gamma   90.00
#
_symmetry.space_group_name_H-M   'P 1'
#
loop_
_entity.id
_entity.type
_entity.pdbx_description
1 polymer ?
#
loop_
_entity_poly.entity_id
_entity_poly.type
_entity_poly.pdbx_seq_one_letter_code
_entity_poly.pdbx_strand_id
1 'polypeptide(L)'
;MRDEHGELYIFDFSVANNYPRIQELAVLLCNVLYDDKDPNVFMDYYELALDEYRKLSELTKLEIGTLPLYLKAAHAMHIIGAGKEKYKKGNKSEENEYWLSQGRNGLRDMNKLFK
;
A
#
# COMPACT_ATOMS: atom_id res chain seq x y z
N MET A 1 6.61 -12.75 -8.42
CA MET A 1 7.57 -13.15 -9.48
C MET A 1 6.85 -14.08 -10.45
N ARG A 2 7.34 -14.18 -11.69
CA ARG A 2 6.75 -15.04 -12.72
C ARG A 2 7.78 -16.08 -13.17
N ASP A 3 7.40 -17.35 -13.31
CA ASP A 3 8.29 -18.36 -13.87
C ASP A 3 8.29 -18.36 -15.41
N GLU A 4 9.05 -19.27 -16.00
CA GLU A 4 9.15 -19.45 -17.47
C GLU A 4 7.85 -19.95 -18.12
N HIS A 5 6.92 -20.49 -17.34
CA HIS A 5 5.61 -20.95 -17.79
C HIS A 5 4.52 -19.89 -17.63
N GLY A 6 4.84 -18.76 -16.99
CA GLY A 6 3.90 -17.68 -16.78
C GLY A 6 3.12 -17.77 -15.46
N GLU A 7 3.48 -18.69 -14.57
CA GLU A 7 2.84 -18.85 -13.27
C GLU A 7 3.37 -17.81 -12.27
N LEU A 8 2.47 -17.30 -11.42
CA LEU A 8 2.80 -16.28 -10.43
C LEU A 8 3.16 -16.93 -9.09
N TYR A 9 4.30 -16.52 -8.56
CA TYR A 9 4.78 -16.93 -7.24
C TYR A 9 4.93 -15.74 -6.33
N ILE A 10 4.43 -15.90 -5.11
CA ILE A 10 4.59 -14.97 -4.00
C ILE A 10 5.52 -15.67 -3.01
N PHE A 11 6.53 -14.94 -2.53
CA PHE A 11 7.53 -15.43 -1.59
C PHE A 11 7.65 -14.47 -0.41
N ASP A 12 8.45 -14.85 0.59
CA ASP A 12 8.69 -14.07 1.81
C ASP A 12 7.44 -13.81 2.65
N PHE A 13 6.82 -14.90 3.13
CA PHE A 13 5.70 -14.86 4.06
C PHE A 13 6.13 -14.63 5.52
N SER A 14 7.34 -14.11 5.77
CA SER A 14 7.90 -13.92 7.13
C SER A 14 7.08 -12.96 8.01
N VAL A 15 6.31 -12.08 7.38
CA VAL A 15 5.42 -11.10 8.02
C VAL A 15 3.93 -11.43 7.84
N ALA A 16 3.61 -12.58 7.23
CA ALA A 16 2.23 -13.01 7.04
C ALA A 16 1.55 -13.27 8.39
N ASN A 17 0.30 -12.83 8.53
CA ASN A 17 -0.45 -12.99 9.77
C ASN A 17 -1.97 -12.99 9.51
N ASN A 18 -2.74 -13.27 10.55
CA ASN A 18 -4.20 -13.23 10.52
C ASN A 18 -4.72 -11.79 10.63
N TYR A 19 -4.95 -11.15 9.49
CA TYR A 19 -5.54 -9.82 9.38
C TYR A 19 -6.77 -9.82 8.47
N PRO A 20 -7.59 -8.75 8.47
CA PRO A 20 -8.58 -8.54 7.43
C PRO A 20 -7.90 -8.56 6.05
N ARG A 21 -8.47 -9.31 5.10
CA ARG A 21 -7.88 -9.51 3.75
C ARG A 21 -7.59 -8.22 2.99
N ILE A 22 -8.36 -7.16 3.27
CA ILE A 22 -8.14 -5.82 2.71
C ILE A 22 -6.83 -5.16 3.12
N GLN A 23 -6.16 -5.66 4.18
CA GLN A 23 -4.83 -5.22 4.56
C GLN A 23 -3.82 -5.49 3.44
N GLU A 24 -3.86 -6.67 2.82
CA GLU A 24 -2.96 -7.02 1.72
C GLU A 24 -3.21 -6.13 0.49
N LEU A 25 -4.47 -5.86 0.18
CA LEU A 25 -4.84 -4.90 -0.87
C LEU A 25 -4.30 -3.50 -0.57
N ALA A 26 -4.43 -3.04 0.68
CA ALA A 26 -3.92 -1.73 1.09
C ALA A 26 -2.40 -1.64 0.96
N VAL A 27 -1.67 -2.69 1.37
CA VAL A 27 -0.20 -2.74 1.24
C VAL A 27 0.22 -2.78 -0.22
N LEU A 28 -0.43 -3.59 -1.06
CA LEU A 28 -0.17 -3.64 -2.50
C LEU A 28 -0.38 -2.27 -3.16
N LEU A 29 -1.52 -1.64 -2.89
CA LEU A 29 -1.88 -0.32 -3.42
C LEU A 29 -0.92 0.77 -2.93
N CYS A 30 -0.47 0.69 -1.68
CA CYS A 30 0.46 1.66 -1.08
C CYS A 30 1.90 1.52 -1.60
N ASN A 31 2.38 0.29 -1.84
CA ASN A 31 3.80 0.02 -2.12
C ASN A 31 4.13 -0.24 -3.58
N VAL A 32 3.20 -0.83 -4.33
CA VAL A 32 3.46 -1.30 -5.70
C VAL A 32 2.72 -0.45 -6.72
N LEU A 33 1.48 -0.06 -6.41
CA LEU A 33 0.59 0.62 -7.37
C LEU A 33 0.45 2.13 -7.11
N TYR A 34 1.05 2.66 -6.05
CA TYR A 34 1.07 4.09 -5.80
C TYR A 34 2.25 4.74 -6.53
N ASP A 35 1.95 5.73 -7.38
CA ASP A 35 2.94 6.60 -8.01
C ASP A 35 2.76 8.02 -7.46
N ASP A 36 3.76 8.52 -6.74
CA ASP A 36 3.72 9.87 -6.16
C ASP A 36 3.95 10.98 -7.20
N LYS A 37 4.33 10.63 -8.44
CA LYS A 37 4.49 11.56 -9.55
C LYS A 37 3.20 11.77 -10.32
N ASP A 38 2.32 10.78 -10.35
CA ASP A 38 1.01 10.87 -10.99
C ASP A 38 -0.10 10.28 -10.10
N PRO A 39 -0.55 11.02 -9.08
CA PRO A 39 -1.61 10.55 -8.21
C PRO A 39 -2.97 10.42 -8.92
N ASN A 40 -3.13 10.94 -10.15
CA ASN A 40 -4.40 10.87 -10.87
C ASN A 40 -4.70 9.46 -11.39
N VAL A 41 -3.67 8.66 -11.69
CA VAL A 41 -3.85 7.26 -12.14
C VAL A 41 -4.12 6.30 -10.98
N PHE A 42 -3.97 6.76 -9.73
CA PHE A 42 -4.14 5.89 -8.56
C PHE A 42 -5.55 5.28 -8.50
N MET A 43 -6.59 6.04 -8.85
CA MET A 43 -7.96 5.51 -8.82
C MET A 43 -8.18 4.42 -9.87
N ASP A 44 -7.51 4.51 -11.03
CA ASP A 44 -7.58 3.45 -12.04
C ASP A 44 -6.93 2.16 -11.52
N TYR A 45 -5.79 2.27 -10.83
CA TYR A 45 -5.15 1.11 -10.20
C TYR A 45 -5.92 0.58 -8.99
N TYR A 46 -6.59 1.45 -8.24
CA TYR A 46 -7.47 1.09 -7.13
C TYR A 46 -8.61 0.20 -7.62
N GLU A 47 -9.33 0.63 -8.65
CA GLU A 47 -10.43 -0.17 -9.22
C GLU A 47 -9.91 -1.45 -9.88
N LEU A 48 -8.78 -1.38 -10.61
CA LEU A 48 -8.16 -2.58 -11.19
C LEU A 48 -7.84 -3.63 -10.11
N ALA A 49 -7.21 -3.23 -9.01
CA ALA A 49 -6.86 -4.14 -7.92
C ALA A 49 -8.11 -4.78 -7.29
N LEU A 50 -9.17 -4.01 -7.08
CA LEU A 50 -10.44 -4.51 -6.57
C LEU A 50 -11.09 -5.50 -7.54
N ASP A 51 -11.12 -5.17 -8.82
CA ASP A 51 -11.75 -6.01 -9.85
C ASP A 51 -11.00 -7.33 -10.04
N GLU A 52 -9.66 -7.30 -10.07
CA GLU A 52 -8.86 -8.53 -10.12
C GLU A 52 -9.06 -9.39 -8.86
N TYR A 53 -9.09 -8.78 -7.68
CA TYR A 53 -9.32 -9.53 -6.43
C TYR A 53 -10.70 -10.20 -6.40
N ARG A 54 -11.73 -9.46 -6.84
CA ARG A 54 -13.13 -9.93 -6.86
C ARG A 54 -13.37 -11.12 -7.78
N LYS A 55 -12.53 -11.35 -8.79
CA LYS A 55 -12.60 -12.55 -9.65
C LYS A 55 -12.40 -13.85 -8.87
N LEU A 56 -11.69 -13.78 -7.74
CA LEU A 56 -11.35 -14.94 -6.90
C LEU A 56 -12.10 -14.92 -5.57
N SER A 57 -12.38 -13.75 -5.02
CA SER A 57 -13.09 -13.64 -3.74
C SER A 57 -13.92 -12.36 -3.64
N GLU A 58 -15.21 -12.51 -3.38
CA GLU A 58 -16.08 -11.37 -3.15
C GLU A 58 -15.64 -10.56 -1.92
N LEU A 59 -15.60 -9.23 -2.09
CA LEU A 59 -15.38 -8.29 -1.00
C LEU A 59 -16.72 -7.74 -0.53
N THR A 60 -16.92 -7.74 0.78
CA THR A 60 -18.10 -7.15 1.39
C THR A 60 -18.11 -5.62 1.24
N LYS A 61 -19.30 -5.02 1.33
CA LYS A 61 -19.44 -3.55 1.35
C LYS A 61 -18.63 -2.90 2.48
N LEU A 62 -18.54 -3.57 3.64
CA LEU A 62 -17.76 -3.10 4.77
C LEU A 62 -16.26 -3.10 4.44
N GLU A 63 -15.75 -4.17 3.84
CA GLU A 63 -14.35 -4.27 3.43
C GLU A 63 -13.98 -3.19 2.43
N ILE A 64 -14.79 -2.99 1.38
CA ILE A 64 -14.57 -1.95 0.36
C ILE A 64 -14.63 -0.56 1.01
N GLY A 65 -15.65 -0.29 1.82
CA GLY A 65 -15.82 1.01 2.49
C GLY A 65 -14.72 1.32 3.51
N THR A 66 -14.06 0.30 4.06
CA THR A 66 -12.99 0.45 5.06
C THR A 66 -11.59 0.48 4.43
N LEU A 67 -11.43 -0.03 3.20
CA LEU A 67 -10.14 -0.06 2.50
C LEU A 67 -9.44 1.32 2.44
N PRO A 68 -10.11 2.46 2.17
CA PRO A 68 -9.47 3.77 2.22
C PRO A 68 -8.80 4.10 3.57
N LEU A 69 -9.38 3.65 4.69
CA LEU A 69 -8.76 3.84 6.01
C LEU A 69 -7.48 2.99 6.15
N TYR A 70 -7.51 1.76 5.65
CA TYR A 70 -6.35 0.88 5.63
C TYR A 70 -5.22 1.42 4.73
N LEU A 71 -5.56 2.04 3.60
CA LEU A 71 -4.59 2.73 2.74
C LEU A 71 -3.90 3.89 3.47
N LYS A 72 -4.69 4.73 4.16
CA LYS A 72 -4.14 5.82 4.98
C LYS A 72 -3.23 5.26 6.08
N ALA A 73 -3.62 4.16 6.72
CA ALA A 73 -2.81 3.50 7.73
C ALA A 73 -1.49 2.97 7.16
N ALA A 74 -1.52 2.32 5.99
CA ALA A 74 -0.33 1.81 5.30
C ALA A 74 0.67 2.94 4.98
N HIS A 75 0.22 4.06 4.41
CA HIS A 75 1.10 5.21 4.18
C HIS A 75 1.62 5.84 5.49
N ALA A 76 0.80 5.89 6.53
CA ALA A 76 1.21 6.39 7.84
C ALA A 76 2.30 5.51 8.48
N MET A 77 2.29 4.19 8.25
CA MET A 77 3.33 3.28 8.74
C MET A 77 4.72 3.65 8.21
N HIS A 78 4.83 4.08 6.94
CA HIS A 78 6.11 4.55 6.40
C HIS A 78 6.62 5.78 7.15
N ILE A 79 5.73 6.72 7.48
CA ILE A 79 6.10 7.94 8.21
C ILE A 79 6.61 7.58 9.62
N ILE A 80 5.91 6.68 10.31
CA ILE A 80 6.26 6.30 11.69
C ILE A 80 7.59 5.54 11.70
N GLY A 81 7.75 4.54 10.83
CA GLY A 81 8.95 3.72 10.74
C GLY A 81 10.17 4.54 10.34
N ALA A 82 10.12 5.19 9.18
CA ALA A 82 11.23 6.00 8.67
C ALA A 82 11.52 7.23 9.54
N GLY A 83 10.48 7.81 10.16
CA GLY A 83 10.62 8.89 11.12
C GLY A 83 11.40 8.47 12.36
N LYS A 84 11.12 7.29 12.92
CA LYS A 84 11.89 6.76 14.06
C LYS A 84 13.36 6.56 13.68
N GLU A 85 13.65 5.95 12.54
CA GLU A 85 15.01 5.73 12.06
C GLU A 85 15.75 7.07 11.88
N LYS A 86 15.09 8.07 11.27
CA LYS A 86 15.68 9.40 11.05
C LYS A 86 15.96 10.14 12.35
N TYR A 87 14.92 10.34 13.15
CA TYR A 87 14.96 11.31 14.26
C TYR A 87 15.50 10.72 15.56
N LYS A 88 15.42 9.39 15.75
CA LYS A 88 15.97 8.73 16.96
C LYS A 88 17.29 8.03 16.72
N LYS A 89 17.48 7.45 15.53
CA LYS A 89 18.70 6.68 15.21
C LYS A 89 19.66 7.41 14.27
N GLY A 90 19.27 8.58 13.74
CA GLY A 90 20.12 9.38 12.87
C GLY A 90 20.31 8.78 11.48
N ASN A 91 19.42 7.88 11.03
CA ASN A 91 19.48 7.32 9.68
C ASN A 91 19.14 8.40 8.64
N LYS A 92 20.10 8.70 7.77
CA LYS A 92 19.98 9.69 6.69
C LYS A 92 20.12 9.07 5.30
N SER A 93 19.91 7.76 5.17
CA SER A 93 19.98 7.10 3.87
C SER A 93 18.91 7.62 2.92
N GLU A 94 19.20 7.59 1.62
CA GLU A 94 18.25 7.97 0.58
C GLU A 94 16.97 7.11 0.65
N GLU A 95 17.12 5.82 0.97
CA GLU A 95 16.00 4.92 1.18
C GLU A 95 15.08 5.39 2.31
N ASN A 96 15.64 5.81 3.45
CA ASN A 96 14.84 6.28 4.57
C ASN A 96 14.10 7.58 4.24
N GLU A 97 14.74 8.49 3.50
CA GLU A 97 14.07 9.71 2.99
C GLU A 97 12.99 9.39 1.97
N TYR A 98 13.22 8.40 1.10
CA TYR A 98 12.23 7.91 0.14
C TYR A 98 10.96 7.43 0.85
N TRP A 99 11.08 6.53 1.83
CA TRP A 99 9.92 6.03 2.59
C TRP A 99 9.19 7.14 3.34
N LEU A 100 9.93 8.08 3.93
CA LEU A 100 9.34 9.23 4.61
C LEU A 100 8.56 10.14 3.65
N SER A 101 9.09 10.36 2.44
CA SER A 101 8.45 11.16 1.38
C SER A 101 7.21 10.44 0.84
N GLN A 102 7.34 9.17 0.46
CA GLN A 102 6.24 8.32 -0.02
C GLN A 102 5.09 8.25 0.99
N GLY A 103 5.39 8.04 2.28
CA GLY A 103 4.38 8.04 3.32
C GLY A 103 3.63 9.37 3.44
N ARG A 104 4.35 10.51 3.36
CA ARG A 104 3.74 11.85 3.45
C ARG A 104 2.90 12.19 2.22
N ASN A 105 3.43 11.94 1.03
CA ASN A 105 2.74 12.20 -0.23
C ASN A 105 1.49 11.33 -0.33
N GLY A 106 1.63 10.03 -0.09
CA GLY A 106 0.52 9.08 -0.12
C GLY A 106 -0.57 9.43 0.88
N LEU A 107 -0.23 9.70 2.13
CA LEU A 107 -1.24 10.09 3.13
C LEU A 107 -1.97 11.38 2.75
N ARG A 108 -1.25 12.38 2.21
CA ARG A 108 -1.86 13.62 1.72
C ARG A 108 -2.83 13.34 0.58
N ASP A 109 -2.45 12.50 -0.37
CA ASP A 109 -3.23 12.25 -1.58
C ASP A 109 -4.44 11.34 -1.27
N MET A 110 -4.29 10.32 -0.42
CA MET A 110 -5.41 9.51 0.06
C MET A 110 -6.45 10.33 0.82
N ASN A 111 -6.04 11.37 1.55
CA ASN A 111 -6.98 12.28 2.21
C ASN A 111 -7.74 13.19 1.23
N LYS A 112 -7.16 13.48 0.06
CA LYS A 112 -7.84 14.25 -0.99
C LYS A 112 -8.84 13.38 -1.74
N LEU A 113 -8.44 12.15 -2.09
CA LEU A 113 -9.25 11.20 -2.86
C LEU A 113 -10.40 10.63 -2.03
N PHE A 114 -10.14 10.26 -0.78
CA PHE A 114 -11.12 9.63 0.10
C PHE A 114 -11.47 10.57 1.26
N LYS A 115 -12.42 11.48 1.01
CA LYS A 115 -12.97 12.41 2.00
C LYS A 115 -14.04 11.76 2.87
#